data_AF-A0A8H7RW25-F1
#
_entry.id   AF-A0A8H7RW25-F1
#
_cell.length_a   1.000
_cell.length_b   1.000
_cell.length_c   1.000
_cell.angle_alpha   90.00
_cell.angle_beta   90.00
_cell.angle_gamma   90.00
#
_symmetry.space_group_name_H-M   'P 1'
#
loop_
_entity.id
_entity.type
_entity.pdbx_description
1 polymer ?
#
loop_
_entity_poly.entity_id
_entity_poly.type
_entity_poly.pdbx_seq_one_letter_code
_entity_poly.pdbx_strand_id
1 'polypeptide(L)'
;MLRKKYDDAIKAGKVWKLASGTIVEEVMRDIAMNKVYEHPIHSMIIDPDDSIYVNKFSEEGLDEIRDYKAVEFDQPLPEKLHNYLYSFEGILAGDDQVAQQVSGCQQDLKYVYLGHETMLQQGL
;
A
#
# COMPACT_ATOMS: atom_id res chain seq x y z
N MET A 1 23.47 1.27 1.38
CA MET A 1 23.19 -0.15 1.10
C MET A 1 21.92 -0.30 0.24
N LEU A 2 20.81 0.35 0.60
CA LEU A 2 19.53 0.29 -0.13
C LEU A 2 19.60 0.79 -1.59
N ARG A 3 20.19 1.95 -1.86
CA ARG A 3 20.35 2.48 -3.23
C ARG A 3 21.02 1.47 -4.18
N LYS A 4 22.12 0.88 -3.72
CA LYS A 4 22.86 -0.14 -4.46
C LYS A 4 21.98 -1.36 -4.79
N LYS A 5 21.12 -1.82 -3.86
CA LYS A 5 20.21 -2.95 -4.09
C LYS A 5 19.29 -2.70 -5.30
N TYR A 6 18.71 -1.50 -5.37
CA TYR A 6 17.85 -1.08 -6.48
C TYR A 6 18.64 -0.91 -7.78
N ASP A 7 19.77 -0.21 -7.72
CA ASP A 7 20.60 0.05 -8.91
C ASP A 7 21.17 -1.25 -9.51
N ASP A 8 21.53 -2.23 -8.67
CA ASP A 8 21.98 -3.55 -9.12
C ASP A 8 20.84 -4.33 -9.81
N ALA A 9 19.60 -4.26 -9.30
CA ALA A 9 18.43 -4.87 -9.93
C ALA A 9 18.12 -4.23 -11.29
N ILE A 10 18.15 -2.90 -11.35
CA ILE A 10 17.95 -2.11 -12.57
C ILE A 10 19.01 -2.43 -13.61
N LYS A 11 20.29 -2.43 -13.22
CA LYS A 11 21.40 -2.76 -14.11
C LYS A 11 21.35 -4.20 -14.61
N ALA A 12 20.86 -5.13 -13.81
CA ALA A 12 20.65 -6.51 -14.22
C ALA A 12 19.48 -6.69 -15.21
N GLY A 13 18.69 -5.64 -15.47
CA GLY A 13 17.49 -5.71 -16.31
C GLY A 13 16.38 -6.56 -15.70
N LYS A 14 16.47 -6.88 -14.40
CA LYS A 14 15.48 -7.67 -13.65
C LYS A 14 14.51 -6.73 -12.97
N VAL A 15 13.84 -5.93 -13.78
CA VAL A 15 12.89 -4.91 -13.34
C VAL A 15 11.50 -5.22 -13.85
N TRP A 16 10.51 -4.80 -13.08
CA TRP A 16 9.14 -4.79 -13.50
C TRP A 16 8.84 -3.49 -14.23
N LYS A 17 8.54 -3.62 -15.52
CA LYS A 17 8.08 -2.52 -16.36
C LYS A 17 6.58 -2.67 -16.62
N LEU A 18 5.82 -1.64 -16.25
CA LEU A 18 4.39 -1.56 -16.49
C LEU A 18 4.09 -1.31 -17.98
N ALA A 19 2.83 -1.50 -18.39
CA ALA A 19 2.38 -1.25 -19.76
C ALA A 19 2.59 0.22 -20.18
N SER A 20 2.50 1.16 -19.25
CA SER A 20 2.80 2.59 -19.45
C SER A 20 4.27 2.87 -19.77
N GLY A 21 5.15 1.90 -19.52
CA GLY A 21 6.60 2.03 -19.61
C GLY A 21 7.28 2.43 -18.31
N THR A 22 6.52 2.73 -17.25
CA THR A 22 7.05 3.01 -15.91
C THR A 22 7.81 1.79 -15.37
N ILE A 23 8.99 2.04 -14.79
CA ILE A 23 9.80 1.03 -14.11
C ILE A 23 9.47 1.09 -12.61
N VAL A 24 8.87 0.03 -12.08
CA VAL A 24 8.38 -0.02 -10.69
C VAL A 24 9.52 0.17 -9.69
N GLU A 25 10.67 -0.48 -9.91
CA GLU A 25 11.82 -0.39 -9.02
C GLU A 25 12.45 1.01 -8.97
N GLU A 26 12.35 1.81 -10.04
CA GLU A 26 12.83 3.20 -10.03
C GLU A 26 11.95 4.07 -9.15
N VAL A 27 10.62 3.96 -9.31
CA VAL A 27 9.65 4.64 -8.45
C VAL A 27 9.84 4.22 -7.00
N MET A 28 10.00 2.91 -6.74
CA MET A 28 10.20 2.40 -5.40
C MET A 28 11.50 2.88 -4.76
N ARG A 29 12.60 2.88 -5.51
CA ARG A 29 13.88 3.42 -5.05
C ARG A 29 13.73 4.87 -4.63
N ASP A 30 13.09 5.68 -5.46
CA ASP A 30 12.98 7.12 -5.22
C ASP A 30 12.13 7.41 -3.98
N ILE A 31 11.05 6.65 -3.75
CA ILE A 31 10.27 6.75 -2.50
C ILE A 31 11.12 6.28 -1.31
N ALA A 32 11.76 5.12 -1.42
CA ALA A 32 12.60 4.52 -0.38
C ALA A 32 13.71 5.45 0.12
N MET A 33 14.35 6.20 -0.78
CA MET A 33 15.41 7.16 -0.43
C MET A 33 14.91 8.38 0.34
N ASN A 34 13.60 8.68 0.25
CA ASN A 34 12.98 9.82 0.92
C ASN A 34 12.32 9.44 2.26
N LYS A 35 12.31 8.16 2.64
CA LYS A 35 11.77 7.70 3.93
C LYS A 35 12.85 7.76 5.01
N VAL A 36 12.51 8.41 6.13
CA VAL A 36 13.38 8.57 7.30
C VAL A 36 13.37 7.32 8.18
N TYR A 37 12.26 6.60 8.20
CA TYR A 37 12.03 5.39 8.99
C TYR A 37 11.89 4.17 8.08
N GLU A 38 12.08 2.99 8.67
CA GLU A 38 11.91 1.72 7.97
C GLU A 38 10.47 1.58 7.43
N HIS A 39 10.38 1.10 6.19
CA HIS A 39 9.13 0.92 5.47
C HIS A 39 9.23 -0.35 4.61
N PRO A 40 8.15 -1.12 4.37
CA PRO A 40 8.19 -2.35 3.56
C PRO A 40 8.90 -2.21 2.19
N ILE A 41 8.78 -1.03 1.59
CA ILE A 41 9.49 -0.64 0.36
C ILE A 41 11.03 -0.75 0.45
N HIS A 42 11.65 -0.62 1.64
CA HIS A 42 13.08 -0.85 1.83
C HIS A 42 13.47 -2.32 1.59
N SER A 43 12.51 -3.22 1.78
CA SER A 43 12.64 -4.65 1.51
C SER A 43 12.18 -5.05 0.11
N MET A 44 11.81 -4.09 -0.76
CA MET A 44 11.19 -4.33 -2.08
C MET A 44 9.84 -5.04 -1.99
N ILE A 45 9.11 -4.81 -0.90
CA ILE A 45 7.71 -5.23 -0.79
C ILE A 45 6.86 -4.06 -1.29
N ILE A 46 5.95 -4.35 -2.21
CA ILE A 46 4.99 -3.39 -2.75
C ILE A 46 3.60 -3.74 -2.26
N ASP A 47 2.90 -2.73 -1.76
CA ASP A 47 1.49 -2.78 -1.41
C ASP A 47 0.81 -1.69 -2.26
N PRO A 48 0.01 -2.05 -3.28
CA PRO A 48 -0.58 -1.07 -4.20
C PRO A 48 -1.59 -0.14 -3.52
N ASP A 49 -2.10 -0.50 -2.35
CA ASP A 49 -3.10 0.26 -1.61
C ASP A 49 -2.47 1.21 -0.56
N ASP A 50 -1.13 1.20 -0.43
CA ASP A 50 -0.40 2.08 0.48
C ASP A 50 -0.36 3.53 -0.05
N SER A 51 -0.67 4.49 0.83
CA SER A 51 -0.76 5.92 0.50
C SER A 51 0.53 6.49 -0.09
N ILE A 52 1.68 5.86 0.18
CA ILE A 52 2.97 6.32 -0.36
C ILE A 52 3.05 6.27 -1.89
N TYR A 53 2.17 5.50 -2.53
CA TYR A 53 2.12 5.32 -3.98
C TYR A 53 1.11 6.23 -4.68
N VAL A 54 0.29 6.96 -3.91
CA VAL A 54 -0.64 7.96 -4.43
C VAL A 54 0.13 9.01 -5.23
N ASN A 55 -0.32 9.26 -6.46
CA ASN A 55 0.34 10.14 -7.44
C ASN A 55 1.77 9.71 -7.87
N LYS A 56 2.21 8.49 -7.54
CA LYS A 56 3.48 7.92 -8.01
C LYS A 56 3.29 6.96 -9.18
N PHE A 57 2.17 6.26 -9.17
CA PHE A 57 1.66 5.46 -10.28
C PHE A 57 0.33 6.04 -10.78
N SER A 58 -0.06 5.71 -12.01
CA SER A 58 -1.43 5.93 -12.46
C SER A 58 -2.35 4.88 -11.83
N GLU A 59 -3.65 5.13 -11.84
CA GLU A 59 -4.66 4.18 -11.35
C GLU A 59 -4.55 2.84 -12.08
N GLU A 60 -4.45 2.87 -13.42
CA GLU A 60 -4.29 1.66 -14.23
C GLU A 60 -2.96 0.94 -13.95
N GLY A 61 -1.92 1.68 -13.57
CA GLY A 61 -0.64 1.11 -13.19
C GLY A 61 -0.70 0.41 -11.83
N LEU A 62 -1.47 0.96 -10.87
CA LEU A 62 -1.72 0.31 -9.59
C LEU A 62 -2.61 -0.94 -9.76
N ASP A 63 -3.59 -0.89 -10.66
CA ASP A 63 -4.41 -2.05 -11.00
C ASP A 63 -3.56 -3.16 -11.67
N GLU A 64 -2.68 -2.80 -12.61
CA GLU A 64 -1.72 -3.76 -13.20
C GLU A 64 -0.86 -4.41 -12.12
N ILE A 65 -0.43 -3.64 -11.11
CA ILE A 65 0.36 -4.16 -9.99
C ILE A 65 -0.47 -5.12 -9.13
N ARG A 66 -1.73 -4.77 -8.84
CA ARG A 66 -2.65 -5.56 -8.01
C ARG A 66 -2.96 -6.92 -8.64
N ASP A 67 -3.16 -6.92 -9.96
CA ASP A 67 -3.58 -8.11 -10.71
C ASP A 67 -2.40 -9.00 -11.14
N TYR A 68 -1.16 -8.53 -11.03
CA TYR A 68 0.01 -9.26 -11.50
C TYR A 68 0.22 -10.56 -10.73
N LYS A 69 -0.05 -11.68 -11.41
CA LYS A 69 0.01 -13.03 -10.80
C LYS A 69 -0.82 -13.13 -9.52
N ALA A 70 -1.91 -12.38 -9.44
CA ALA A 70 -2.86 -12.49 -8.35
C ALA A 70 -3.36 -13.94 -8.28
N VAL A 71 -3.32 -14.51 -7.08
CA VAL A 71 -3.88 -15.84 -6.84
C VAL A 71 -5.35 -15.66 -6.54
N GLU A 72 -6.20 -16.14 -7.45
CA GLU A 72 -7.63 -16.22 -7.19
C GLU A 72 -7.90 -17.38 -6.22
N PHE A 73 -8.72 -17.12 -5.22
CA PHE A 73 -9.23 -18.16 -4.34
C PHE A 73 -10.57 -18.65 -4.87
N ASP A 74 -10.65 -19.91 -5.29
CA ASP A 74 -11.88 -20.53 -5.81
C ASP A 74 -13.02 -20.57 -4.78
N GLN A 75 -12.68 -20.49 -3.49
CA GLN A 75 -13.64 -20.51 -2.40
C GLN A 75 -13.37 -19.39 -1.40
N PRO A 76 -14.42 -18.79 -0.82
CA PRO A 76 -14.25 -17.81 0.23
C PRO A 76 -13.56 -18.46 1.44
N LEU A 77 -12.85 -17.64 2.23
CA LEU A 77 -12.25 -18.12 3.47
C LEU A 77 -13.34 -18.71 4.39
N PRO A 78 -13.08 -19.83 5.09
CA PRO A 78 -13.99 -20.35 6.09
C PRO A 78 -14.38 -19.28 7.11
N GLU A 79 -15.66 -19.18 7.43
CA GLU A 79 -16.24 -18.10 8.24
C GLU A 79 -15.47 -17.83 9.54
N LYS A 80 -15.05 -18.88 10.25
CA LYS A 80 -14.26 -18.75 11.49
C LYS A 80 -12.93 -18.04 11.26
N LEU A 81 -12.24 -18.36 10.16
CA LEU A 81 -10.96 -17.74 9.81
C LEU A 81 -11.19 -16.31 9.32
N HIS A 82 -12.21 -16.09 8.50
CA HIS A 82 -12.62 -14.76 8.08
C HIS A 82 -12.87 -13.87 9.31
N ASN A 83 -13.79 -14.26 10.19
CA ASN A 83 -14.13 -13.50 11.40
C ASN A 83 -12.92 -13.27 12.31
N TYR A 84 -12.02 -14.25 12.42
CA TYR A 84 -10.80 -14.10 13.21
C TYR A 84 -9.84 -13.06 12.59
N LEU A 85 -9.53 -13.16 11.29
CA LEU A 85 -8.62 -12.24 10.61
C LEU A 85 -9.16 -10.81 10.61
N TYR A 86 -10.46 -10.65 10.33
CA TYR A 86 -11.12 -9.36 10.27
C TYR A 86 -11.51 -8.79 11.64
N SER A 87 -11.40 -9.57 12.74
CA SER A 87 -11.61 -9.05 14.10
C SER A 87 -10.60 -7.96 14.51
N PHE A 88 -9.45 -7.90 13.83
CA PHE A 88 -8.39 -6.94 14.11
C PHE A 88 -8.58 -5.60 13.40
N GLU A 89 -9.42 -5.53 12.35
CA GLU A 89 -9.67 -4.27 11.64
C GLU A 89 -10.37 -3.24 12.54
N GLY A 90 -11.20 -3.70 13.49
CA GLY A 90 -11.86 -2.85 14.48
C GLY A 90 -10.99 -2.41 15.67
N ILE A 91 -9.84 -3.06 15.91
CA ILE A 91 -8.96 -2.75 17.06
C ILE A 91 -8.15 -1.47 16.80
N LEU A 92 -7.91 -1.10 15.53
CA LEU A 92 -7.27 0.17 15.17
C LEU A 92 -8.23 1.36 15.20
N ALA A 93 -9.54 1.12 15.27
CA ALA A 93 -10.59 2.13 15.30
C ALA A 93 -11.09 2.45 16.73
N GLY A 94 -10.63 1.72 17.75
CA GLY A 94 -11.09 1.88 19.13
C GLY A 94 -9.96 1.64 20.12
N ASP A 95 -9.19 2.69 20.39
CA ASP A 95 -8.61 3.02 21.70
C ASP A 95 -7.93 4.39 21.59
N ASP A 96 -8.76 5.44 21.68
CA ASP A 96 -8.34 6.73 22.22
C ASP A 96 -7.72 6.45 23.59
N GLN A 97 -6.39 6.60 23.71
CA GLN A 97 -5.61 7.01 24.92
C GLN A 97 -4.09 6.73 24.79
N VAL A 98 -3.58 6.21 23.67
CA VAL A 98 -2.11 6.14 23.42
C VAL A 98 -1.68 7.02 22.23
N ALA A 99 -2.22 8.23 22.15
CA ALA A 99 -1.82 9.23 21.16
C ALA A 99 -1.05 10.39 21.82
N GLN A 100 0.08 10.08 22.47
CA GLN A 100 1.09 11.09 22.81
C GLN A 100 2.50 10.58 22.49
N GLN A 101 2.73 10.11 21.26
CA GLN A 101 4.07 10.06 20.68
C GLN A 101 4.12 9.82 19.16
N VAL A 102 3.24 10.46 18.37
CA VAL A 102 3.40 10.42 16.89
C VAL A 102 3.04 11.76 16.23
N SER A 103 3.70 12.85 16.63
CA SER A 103 3.52 14.18 16.01
C SER A 103 4.15 14.32 14.61
N GLY A 104 4.43 13.22 13.91
CA GLY A 104 5.06 13.23 12.58
C GLY A 104 4.33 12.45 11.47
N CYS A 105 3.28 11.69 11.79
CA CYS A 105 2.62 10.78 10.83
C CYS A 105 1.18 11.17 10.47
N GLN A 106 0.76 12.38 10.84
CA GLN A 106 -0.63 12.81 10.74
C GLN A 106 -0.87 13.60 9.45
N GLN A 107 -0.92 12.90 8.31
CA GLN A 107 -1.56 13.42 7.10
C GLN A 107 -2.53 12.43 6.43
N ASP A 108 -2.54 11.15 6.81
CA ASP A 108 -3.32 10.12 6.10
C ASP A 108 -4.59 9.61 6.82
N LEU A 109 -4.95 10.16 7.99
CA LEU A 109 -6.22 9.79 8.66
C LEU A 109 -7.44 10.58 8.16
N LYS A 110 -7.28 11.51 7.22
CA LYS A 110 -8.39 12.36 6.75
C LYS A 110 -9.29 11.69 5.69
N TYR A 111 -8.80 10.65 5.01
CA TYR A 111 -9.51 10.09 3.85
C TYR A 111 -10.32 8.83 4.15
N VAL A 112 -10.00 8.09 5.21
CA VAL A 112 -10.80 6.92 5.63
C VAL A 112 -12.21 7.34 6.10
N TYR A 113 -12.36 8.57 6.65
CA TYR A 113 -13.64 9.09 7.10
C TYR A 113 -14.50 9.74 6.00
N LEU A 114 -13.92 10.14 4.86
CA LEU A 114 -14.67 10.84 3.80
C LEU A 114 -15.35 9.90 2.79
N GLY A 115 -14.95 8.63 2.71
CA GLY A 115 -15.58 7.64 1.82
C GLY A 115 -16.90 7.07 2.34
N HIS A 116 -17.12 7.09 3.66
CA HIS A 116 -18.33 6.54 4.27
C HIS A 116 -19.50 7.55 4.33
N GLU A 117 -19.20 8.86 4.38
CA GLU A 117 -20.24 9.91 4.41
C GLU A 117 -20.94 10.13 3.07
N THR A 118 -20.27 9.86 1.94
CA THR A 118 -20.84 10.03 0.59
C THR A 118 -21.80 8.91 0.18
N MET A 119 -21.65 7.71 0.73
CA MET A 119 -22.52 6.56 0.44
C MET A 119 -23.86 6.61 1.18
N LEU A 120 -23.94 7.31 2.33
CA LEU A 120 -25.17 7.44 3.10
C LEU A 120 -26.03 8.64 2.69
N GLN A 121 -25.51 9.57 1.87
CA GLN A 121 -26.28 10.70 1.33
C GLN A 121 -26.90 10.46 -0.05
N GLN A 122 -26.55 9.34 -0.71
CA GLN A 122 -27.19 8.91 -1.96
C GLN A 122 -27.98 7.64 -1.69
N GLY A 123 -29.18 7.77 -1.12
CA GLY A 123 -30.02 6.63 -0.76
C GLY A 123 -30.37 5.72 -1.94
N LEU A 124 -29.64 4.61 -2.04
CA LEU A 124 -29.99 3.38 -2.75
C LEU A 124 -29.71 2.19 -1.83
#